data_AF-A0A930RK98-F1
#
_entry.id   AF-A0A930RK98-F1
#
_cell.length_a   1.000
_cell.length_b   1.000
_cell.length_c   1.000
_cell.angle_alpha   90.00
_cell.angle_beta   90.00
_cell.angle_gamma   90.00
#
_symmetry.space_group_name_H-M   'P 1'
#
loop_
_entity.id
_entity.type
_entity.pdbx_description
1 polymer ?
#
loop_
_entity_poly.entity_id
_entity_poly.type
_entity_poly.pdbx_seq_one_letter_code
_entity_poly.pdbx_strand_id
1 'polypeptide(L)'
;MTQFQVRISAESAYYIRELKKIYEKQTDTKITKAIILTKAFDTSLGITNWKKVVQDNSIPLNNIYPVEEKELKLNVDVSDRVAKGITQYKQILPSATNTKSVTLGVCVKYILKASLLAHLTEKENLESDDEFDKQFLKLQSSLEELVAPINHDLLKNILWNFKNKYSK
;
A
#
# COMPACT_ATOMS: atom_id res chain seq x y z
N MET A 1 4.48 -4.89 -18.02
CA MET A 1 5.35 -5.46 -16.97
C MET A 1 6.57 -4.56 -16.95
N THR A 2 6.74 -3.83 -15.86
CA THR A 2 7.78 -2.82 -15.68
C THR A 2 8.72 -3.29 -14.58
N GLN A 3 10.02 -3.17 -14.83
CA GLN A 3 11.03 -3.42 -13.81
C GLN A 3 10.98 -2.31 -12.76
N PHE A 4 10.61 -2.66 -11.54
CA PHE A 4 10.51 -1.72 -10.42
C PHE A 4 11.70 -1.93 -9.47
N GLN A 5 12.59 -0.94 -9.46
CA GLN A 5 13.80 -0.96 -8.64
C GLN A 5 13.80 0.19 -7.63
N VAL A 6 13.96 -0.13 -6.33
CA VAL A 6 14.02 0.88 -5.27
C VAL A 6 14.87 0.41 -4.09
N ARG A 7 15.58 1.34 -3.44
CA ARG A 7 16.22 1.09 -2.15
C ARG A 7 15.21 1.23 -1.02
N ILE A 8 15.16 0.25 -0.12
CA ILE A 8 14.22 0.20 0.99
C ILE A 8 14.97 0.17 2.33
N SER A 9 14.27 0.57 3.39
CA SER A 9 14.82 0.51 4.76
C SER A 9 14.79 -0.91 5.31
N ALA A 10 15.56 -1.14 6.38
CA ALA A 10 15.53 -2.39 7.14
C ALA A 10 14.12 -2.73 7.66
N GLU A 11 13.35 -1.71 8.10
CA GLU A 11 11.94 -1.87 8.47
C GLU A 11 11.06 -2.35 7.32
N SER A 12 11.29 -1.83 6.10
CA SER A 12 10.52 -2.25 4.93
C SER A 12 10.82 -3.70 4.57
N ALA A 13 12.09 -4.11 4.67
CA ALA A 13 12.49 -5.51 4.50
C ALA A 13 11.83 -6.41 5.56
N TYR A 14 11.75 -5.94 6.81
CA TYR A 14 11.01 -6.62 7.87
C TYR A 14 9.52 -6.79 7.52
N TYR A 15 8.83 -5.74 7.07
CA TYR A 15 7.42 -5.84 6.66
C TYR A 15 7.21 -6.82 5.50
N ILE A 16 8.13 -6.87 4.53
CA ILE A 16 8.08 -7.87 3.46
C ILE A 16 8.17 -9.29 4.02
N ARG A 17 9.06 -9.55 4.99
CA ARG A 17 9.19 -10.88 5.62
C ARG A 17 7.93 -11.28 6.37
N GLU A 18 7.33 -10.37 7.12
CA GLU A 18 6.09 -10.64 7.87
C GLU A 18 4.89 -10.85 6.93
N LEU A 19 4.71 -9.97 5.93
CA LEU A 19 3.67 -10.14 4.92
C LEU A 19 3.84 -11.43 4.12
N LYS A 20 5.09 -11.83 3.83
CA LYS A 20 5.38 -13.12 3.19
C LYS A 20 4.82 -14.28 4.03
N LYS A 21 5.11 -14.31 5.33
CA LYS A 21 4.60 -15.37 6.24
C LYS A 21 3.06 -15.41 6.25
N ILE A 22 2.41 -14.24 6.29
CA ILE A 22 0.95 -14.14 6.30
C ILE A 22 0.36 -14.68 4.99
N TYR A 23 0.86 -14.19 3.85
CA TYR A 23 0.32 -14.58 2.56
C TYR A 23 0.63 -16.04 2.21
N GLU A 24 1.81 -16.55 2.54
CA GLU A 24 2.14 -17.96 2.28
C GLU A 24 1.24 -18.89 3.12
N LYS A 25 0.92 -18.53 4.37
CA LYS A 25 -0.05 -19.26 5.20
C LYS A 25 -1.48 -19.24 4.62
N GLN A 26 -1.89 -18.12 4.03
CA GLN A 26 -3.24 -18.00 3.44
C GLN A 26 -3.39 -18.75 2.12
N THR A 27 -2.32 -18.84 1.34
CA THR A 27 -2.37 -19.30 -0.05
C THR A 27 -1.71 -20.68 -0.26
N ASP A 28 -1.15 -21.27 0.81
CA ASP A 28 -0.40 -22.53 0.85
C ASP A 28 0.66 -22.68 -0.27
N THR A 29 1.18 -21.55 -0.74
CA THR A 29 2.08 -21.48 -1.90
C THR A 29 3.20 -20.48 -1.62
N LYS A 30 4.36 -20.68 -2.25
CA LYS A 30 5.49 -19.76 -2.14
C LYS A 30 5.19 -18.45 -2.86
N ILE A 31 5.39 -17.33 -2.17
CA ILE A 31 5.03 -16.01 -2.69
C ILE A 31 6.29 -15.18 -2.96
N THR A 32 6.31 -14.56 -4.14
CA THR A 32 7.41 -13.69 -4.58
C THR A 32 7.24 -12.27 -4.06
N LYS A 33 8.34 -11.51 -4.01
CA LYS A 33 8.32 -10.08 -3.61
C LYS A 33 7.40 -9.23 -4.49
N ALA A 34 7.25 -9.58 -5.78
CA ALA A 34 6.36 -8.89 -6.71
C ALA A 34 4.87 -9.05 -6.31
N ILE A 35 4.48 -10.27 -5.92
CA ILE A 35 3.11 -10.55 -5.47
C ILE A 35 2.84 -9.85 -4.13
N ILE A 36 3.79 -9.87 -3.20
CA ILE A 36 3.68 -9.16 -1.91
C ILE A 36 3.43 -7.67 -2.15
N LEU A 37 4.22 -7.05 -3.01
CA LEU A 37 4.10 -5.62 -3.31
C LEU A 37 2.76 -5.31 -4.00
N THR A 38 2.31 -6.17 -4.91
CA THR A 38 1.02 -6.00 -5.61
C THR A 38 -0.15 -6.09 -4.64
N LYS A 39 -0.20 -7.14 -3.80
CA LYS A 39 -1.25 -7.31 -2.78
C LYS A 39 -1.24 -6.15 -1.76
N ALA A 40 -0.06 -5.71 -1.34
CA ALA A 40 0.07 -4.57 -0.43
C ALA A 40 -0.43 -3.27 -1.08
N PHE A 41 -0.13 -3.05 -2.36
CA PHE A 41 -0.64 -1.93 -3.12
C PHE A 41 -2.17 -1.98 -3.25
N ASP A 42 -2.75 -3.11 -3.63
CA ASP A 42 -4.22 -3.23 -3.74
C ASP A 42 -4.91 -2.98 -2.39
N THR A 43 -4.31 -3.46 -1.30
CA THR A 43 -4.80 -3.17 0.06
C THR A 43 -4.73 -1.68 0.36
N SER A 44 -3.67 -1.00 -0.08
CA SER A 44 -3.49 0.43 0.16
C SER A 44 -4.49 1.33 -0.56
N LEU A 45 -5.18 0.84 -1.60
CA LEU A 45 -6.21 1.60 -2.30
C LEU A 45 -7.45 1.85 -1.43
N GLY A 46 -7.74 0.94 -0.49
CA GLY A 46 -8.85 1.08 0.46
C GLY A 46 -8.51 1.93 1.68
N ILE A 47 -7.28 2.44 1.79
CA ILE A 47 -6.82 3.16 2.98
C ILE A 47 -7.00 4.64 2.77
N THR A 48 -7.77 5.25 3.65
CA THR A 48 -8.09 6.68 3.60
C THR A 48 -7.32 7.45 4.66
N ASN A 49 -7.08 6.88 5.84
CA ASN A 49 -6.36 7.54 6.93
C ASN A 49 -4.86 7.22 6.96
N TRP A 50 -4.10 7.82 6.04
CA TRP A 50 -2.65 7.64 5.97
C TRP A 50 -1.90 8.19 7.19
N LYS A 51 -2.44 9.22 7.85
CA LYS A 51 -1.83 9.77 9.07
C LYS A 51 -1.80 8.75 10.19
N LYS A 52 -2.89 7.99 10.37
CA LYS A 52 -2.97 6.90 11.35
C LYS A 52 -1.96 5.79 11.02
N VAL A 53 -1.85 5.39 9.76
CA VAL A 53 -0.83 4.41 9.33
C VAL A 53 0.58 4.89 9.64
N VAL A 54 0.88 6.17 9.38
CA VAL A 54 2.22 6.75 9.64
C VAL A 54 2.54 6.73 11.14
N GLN A 55 1.58 7.14 11.98
CA GLN A 55 1.76 7.34 13.43
C GLN A 55 1.63 6.05 14.26
N ASP A 56 1.00 5.01 13.72
CA ASP A 56 0.79 3.75 14.43
C ASP A 56 2.12 3.06 14.79
N ASN A 57 2.31 2.67 16.05
CA ASN A 57 3.51 1.96 16.52
C ASN A 57 3.18 0.54 17.00
N SER A 58 2.05 -0.01 16.55
CA SER A 58 1.52 -1.29 17.02
C SER A 58 2.29 -2.49 16.47
N ILE A 59 3.07 -2.32 15.41
CA ILE A 59 3.94 -3.36 14.84
C ILE A 59 5.25 -3.39 15.62
N PRO A 60 5.52 -4.41 16.47
CA PRO A 60 6.75 -4.49 17.22
C PRO A 60 7.91 -4.81 16.27
N LEU A 61 8.90 -3.93 16.22
CA LEU A 61 10.09 -4.05 15.38
C LEU A 61 11.18 -4.95 16.00
N ASN A 62 10.76 -5.90 16.83
CA ASN A 62 11.64 -6.87 17.47
C ASN A 62 12.08 -7.86 16.39
N ASN A 63 13.36 -7.89 16.04
CA ASN A 63 13.98 -8.66 14.94
C ASN A 63 14.01 -7.99 13.56
N ILE A 64 14.15 -6.65 13.50
CA ILE A 64 14.60 -6.01 12.25
C ILE A 64 15.90 -6.67 11.77
N TYR A 65 16.87 -6.85 12.66
CA TYR A 65 18.18 -7.39 12.34
C TYR A 65 18.29 -8.90 12.63
N PRO A 66 19.13 -9.64 11.87
CA PRO A 66 19.96 -9.15 10.76
C PRO A 66 19.16 -8.88 9.48
N VAL A 67 19.61 -7.90 8.71
CA VAL A 67 19.14 -7.59 7.34
C VAL A 67 20.33 -7.68 6.40
N GLU A 68 20.21 -8.48 5.35
CA GLU A 68 21.27 -8.59 4.35
C GLU A 68 21.20 -7.41 3.36
N GLU A 69 22.33 -6.94 2.82
CA GLU A 69 22.33 -5.81 1.88
C GLU A 69 21.44 -6.03 0.64
N LYS A 70 21.31 -7.29 0.20
CA LYS A 70 20.42 -7.67 -0.90
C LYS A 70 18.93 -7.48 -0.57
N GLU A 71 18.56 -7.47 0.70
CA GLU A 71 17.18 -7.22 1.16
C GLU A 71 16.83 -5.73 1.12
N LEU A 72 17.82 -4.84 1.19
CA LEU A 72 17.65 -3.39 1.09
C LEU A 72 17.45 -2.91 -0.36
N LYS A 73 17.59 -3.80 -1.35
CA LYS A 73 17.32 -3.55 -2.76
C LYS A 73 16.09 -4.35 -3.18
N LEU A 74 14.99 -3.65 -3.43
CA LEU A 74 13.80 -4.24 -4.03
C LEU A 74 13.93 -4.12 -5.55
N ASN A 75 14.15 -5.24 -6.23
CA ASN A 75 14.12 -5.35 -7.69
C ASN A 75 13.09 -6.42 -8.08
N VAL A 76 11.96 -5.98 -8.64
CA VAL A 76 10.82 -6.84 -8.96
C VAL A 76 10.16 -6.39 -10.25
N ASP A 77 9.66 -7.35 -11.03
CA ASP A 77 8.80 -7.05 -12.18
C ASP A 77 7.34 -6.99 -11.70
N VAL A 78 6.72 -5.82 -11.86
CA VAL A 78 5.32 -5.58 -11.50
C VAL A 78 4.56 -5.00 -12.69
N SER A 79 3.24 -4.96 -12.61
CA SER A 79 2.44 -4.29 -13.63
C SER A 79 2.70 -2.79 -13.62
N ASP A 80 2.54 -2.15 -14.78
CA ASP A 80 2.74 -0.72 -14.94
C ASP A 80 1.77 0.08 -14.05
N ARG A 81 0.59 -0.50 -13.77
CA ARG A 81 -0.39 0.02 -12.82
C ARG A 81 0.20 0.12 -11.42
N VAL A 82 0.82 -0.95 -10.91
CA VAL A 82 1.42 -0.96 -9.57
C VAL A 82 2.60 0.01 -9.50
N ALA A 83 3.49 0.00 -10.49
CA ALA A 83 4.66 0.89 -10.52
C ALA A 83 4.26 2.38 -10.54
N LYS A 84 3.30 2.75 -11.39
CA LYS A 84 2.76 4.13 -11.46
C LYS A 84 2.01 4.47 -10.19
N GLY A 85 1.14 3.58 -9.70
CA GLY A 85 0.38 3.79 -8.47
C GLY A 85 1.26 4.07 -7.25
N ILE A 86 2.29 3.26 -7.02
CA ILE A 86 3.27 3.50 -5.94
C ILE A 86 3.96 4.86 -6.10
N THR A 87 4.25 5.27 -7.34
CA THR A 87 4.87 6.57 -7.61
C THR A 87 3.93 7.74 -7.27
N GLN A 88 2.62 7.58 -7.50
CA GLN A 88 1.64 8.63 -7.20
C GLN A 88 1.47 8.87 -5.69
N TYR A 89 1.78 7.89 -4.83
CA TYR A 89 1.81 8.10 -3.36
C TYR A 89 2.81 9.16 -2.91
N LYS A 90 3.77 9.56 -3.75
CA LYS A 90 4.63 10.73 -3.50
C LYS A 90 3.86 12.05 -3.36
N GLN A 91 2.63 12.12 -3.88
CA GLN A 91 1.77 13.30 -3.75
C GLN A 91 0.94 13.28 -2.46
N ILE A 92 0.64 12.08 -1.94
CA ILE A 92 -0.28 11.88 -0.80
C ILE A 92 0.48 11.81 0.52
N LEU A 93 1.53 11.00 0.58
CA LEU A 93 2.23 10.73 1.82
C LEU A 93 2.93 11.94 2.46
N PRO A 94 3.41 12.97 1.73
CA PRO A 94 4.02 14.15 2.38
C PRO A 94 3.09 14.84 3.39
N SER A 95 1.79 14.94 3.11
CA SER A 95 0.82 15.54 4.05
C SER A 95 0.63 14.67 5.29
N ALA A 96 0.61 13.34 5.13
CA ALA A 96 0.51 12.38 6.22
C ALA A 96 1.77 12.33 7.12
N THR A 97 2.96 12.53 6.53
CA THR A 97 4.24 12.53 7.26
C THR A 97 4.69 13.92 7.74
N ASN A 98 3.92 14.97 7.43
CA ASN A 98 4.28 16.37 7.68
C ASN A 98 5.66 16.74 7.10
N THR A 99 5.95 16.29 5.87
CA THR A 99 7.20 16.59 5.15
C THR A 99 6.92 17.23 3.80
N LYS A 100 7.92 17.88 3.20
CA LYS A 100 7.79 18.49 1.86
C LYS A 100 7.76 17.47 0.73
N SER A 101 8.41 16.34 0.91
CA SER A 101 8.48 15.26 -0.07
C SER A 101 8.84 13.94 0.60
N VAL A 102 8.53 12.83 -0.07
CA VAL A 102 8.92 11.49 0.35
C VAL A 102 9.62 10.76 -0.79
N THR A 103 10.58 9.89 -0.44
CA THR A 103 11.25 9.03 -1.43
C THR A 103 10.35 7.86 -1.80
N LEU A 104 10.65 7.21 -2.94
CA LEU A 104 9.90 6.03 -3.38
C LEU A 104 10.01 4.87 -2.37
N GLY A 105 11.17 4.72 -1.71
CA GLY A 105 11.38 3.73 -0.66
C GLY A 105 10.49 3.98 0.56
N VAL A 106 10.26 5.26 0.92
CA VAL A 106 9.32 5.64 1.98
C VAL A 106 7.87 5.37 1.57
N CYS A 107 7.52 5.56 0.29
CA CYS A 107 6.20 5.17 -0.21
C CYS A 107 5.97 3.67 -0.06
N VAL A 108 6.94 2.86 -0.47
CA VAL A 108 6.90 1.41 -0.31
C VAL A 108 6.81 1.01 1.16
N LYS A 109 7.59 1.65 2.06
CA LYS A 109 7.52 1.43 3.51
C LYS A 109 6.09 1.56 4.03
N TYR A 110 5.42 2.68 3.73
CA TYR A 110 4.08 2.92 4.26
C TYR A 110 3.03 2.04 3.62
N ILE A 111 3.11 1.74 2.32
CA ILE A 111 2.20 0.78 1.66
C ILE A 111 2.29 -0.60 2.32
N LEU A 112 3.51 -1.09 2.56
CA LEU A 112 3.73 -2.36 3.25
C LEU A 112 3.23 -2.33 4.69
N LYS A 113 3.51 -1.25 5.42
CA LYS A 113 3.03 -1.06 6.79
C LYS A 113 1.51 -1.07 6.85
N ALA A 114 0.85 -0.36 5.93
CA ALA A 114 -0.60 -0.26 5.88
C ALA A 114 -1.24 -1.61 5.60
N SER A 115 -0.67 -2.39 4.66
CA SER A 115 -1.08 -3.76 4.39
C SER A 115 -0.91 -4.67 5.61
N LEU A 116 0.21 -4.54 6.34
CA LEU A 116 0.45 -5.34 7.54
C LEU A 116 -0.54 -4.97 8.67
N LEU A 117 -0.81 -3.69 8.88
CA LEU A 117 -1.82 -3.22 9.84
C LEU A 117 -3.22 -3.73 9.50
N ALA A 118 -3.59 -3.75 8.22
CA ALA A 118 -4.88 -4.30 7.79
C ALA A 118 -5.05 -5.81 8.10
N HIS A 119 -3.96 -6.54 8.37
CA HIS A 119 -4.00 -7.92 8.83
C HIS A 119 -3.93 -8.07 10.36
N LEU A 120 -3.43 -7.07 11.07
CA LEU A 120 -3.26 -7.09 12.52
C LEU A 120 -4.42 -6.43 13.27
N THR A 121 -5.12 -5.50 12.62
CA THR A 121 -6.21 -4.70 13.18
C THR A 121 -7.45 -4.86 12.32
N GLU A 122 -8.65 -4.74 12.89
CA GLU A 122 -9.89 -4.66 12.12
C GLU A 122 -9.84 -3.50 11.11
N LYS A 123 -10.25 -3.78 9.87
CA LYS A 123 -10.10 -2.89 8.70
C LYS A 123 -10.72 -1.50 8.91
N GLU A 124 -11.81 -1.44 9.68
CA GLU A 124 -12.53 -0.21 10.06
C GLU A 124 -11.63 0.80 10.78
N ASN A 125 -10.56 0.36 11.44
CA ASN A 125 -9.64 1.24 12.12
C ASN A 125 -8.71 2.03 11.17
N LEU A 126 -8.64 1.72 9.88
CA LEU A 126 -7.77 2.43 8.92
C LEU A 126 -8.56 3.37 7.99
N GLU A 127 -9.87 3.40 8.15
CA GLU A 127 -10.75 4.38 7.51
C GLU A 127 -10.71 5.70 8.30
N SER A 128 -10.91 6.80 7.59
CA SER A 128 -11.09 8.12 8.16
C SER A 128 -12.54 8.25 8.62
N ASP A 129 -12.74 8.99 9.70
CA ASP A 129 -14.09 9.39 10.12
C ASP A 129 -14.66 10.50 9.22
N ASP A 130 -13.96 10.89 8.16
CA ASP A 130 -14.39 11.90 7.22
C ASP A 130 -15.60 11.39 6.42
N GLU A 131 -16.70 12.13 6.53
CA GLU A 131 -17.95 11.83 5.83
C GLU A 131 -17.74 11.79 4.31
N PHE A 132 -16.84 12.62 3.77
CA PHE A 132 -16.51 12.59 2.34
C PHE A 132 -15.92 11.23 1.94
N ASP A 133 -14.99 10.70 2.73
CA ASP A 133 -14.34 9.42 2.44
C ASP A 133 -15.32 8.25 2.50
N LYS A 134 -16.23 8.26 3.48
CA LYS A 134 -17.30 7.26 3.62
C LYS A 134 -18.24 7.28 2.42
N GLN A 135 -18.68 8.46 1.99
CA GLN A 135 -19.54 8.60 0.81
C GLN A 135 -18.81 8.25 -0.49
N PHE A 136 -17.52 8.57 -0.58
CA PHE A 136 -16.69 8.22 -1.74
C PHE A 136 -16.53 6.70 -1.89
N LEU A 137 -16.31 5.97 -0.80
CA LEU A 137 -16.23 4.51 -0.82
C LEU A 137 -17.55 3.86 -1.25
N LYS A 138 -18.69 4.38 -0.78
CA LYS A 138 -20.02 3.91 -1.22
C LYS A 138 -20.23 4.13 -2.72
N LEU A 139 -19.84 5.30 -3.23
CA LEU A 139 -19.90 5.60 -4.66
C LEU A 139 -19.00 4.64 -5.45
N GLN A 140 -17.78 4.38 -4.97
CA GLN A 140 -16.86 3.45 -5.61
C GLN A 140 -17.45 2.05 -5.72
N SER A 141 -17.98 1.49 -4.62
CA SER A 141 -18.60 0.16 -4.64
C SER A 141 -19.79 0.09 -5.61
N SER A 142 -20.63 1.13 -5.61
CA SER A 142 -21.78 1.21 -6.51
C SER A 142 -21.36 1.25 -7.99
N LEU A 143 -20.26 1.94 -8.30
CA LEU A 143 -19.73 1.98 -9.67
C LEU A 143 -19.05 0.67 -10.07
N GLU A 144 -18.39 -0.02 -9.15
CA GLU A 144 -17.76 -1.33 -9.41
C GLU A 144 -18.83 -2.40 -9.77
N GLU A 145 -20.03 -2.32 -9.19
CA GLU A 145 -21.16 -3.20 -9.54
C GLU A 145 -21.74 -2.94 -10.94
N LEU A 146 -21.68 -1.69 -11.43
CA LEU A 146 -22.23 -1.29 -12.73
C LEU A 146 -21.26 -1.50 -13.89
N VAL A 147 -19.95 -1.52 -13.60
CA VAL A 147 -18.90 -1.57 -14.60
C VAL A 147 -18.47 -3.01 -14.84
N ALA A 148 -18.35 -3.40 -16.11
CA ALA A 148 -17.86 -4.72 -16.47
C ALA A 148 -16.47 -5.02 -15.84
N PRO A 149 -16.20 -6.26 -15.38
CA PRO A 149 -14.95 -6.60 -14.69
C PRO A 149 -13.67 -6.22 -15.43
N ILE A 150 -13.68 -6.28 -16.77
CA ILE A 150 -12.56 -5.89 -17.62
C ILE A 150 -12.13 -4.42 -17.45
N ASN A 151 -13.04 -3.57 -16.97
CA ASN A 151 -12.84 -2.14 -16.78
C ASN A 151 -12.60 -1.74 -15.32
N HIS A 152 -12.63 -2.68 -14.37
CA HIS A 152 -12.46 -2.38 -12.93
C HIS A 152 -11.13 -1.70 -12.64
N ASP A 153 -10.06 -2.12 -13.30
CA ASP A 153 -8.73 -1.51 -13.14
C ASP A 153 -8.70 -0.05 -13.59
N LEU A 154 -9.37 0.25 -14.71
CA LEU A 154 -9.49 1.62 -15.21
C LEU A 154 -10.32 2.47 -14.26
N LEU A 155 -11.47 1.94 -13.80
CA LEU A 155 -12.35 2.61 -12.85
C LEU A 155 -11.62 2.95 -11.54
N LYS A 156 -10.92 1.98 -10.95
CA LYS A 156 -10.13 2.18 -9.71
C LYS A 156 -9.09 3.29 -9.89
N ASN A 157 -8.40 3.32 -11.02
CA ASN A 157 -7.42 4.38 -11.29
C ASN A 157 -8.07 5.77 -11.41
N ILE A 158 -9.22 5.87 -12.09
CA ILE A 158 -9.95 7.14 -12.25
C ILE A 158 -10.42 7.65 -10.89
N LEU A 159 -11.07 6.79 -10.10
CA LEU A 159 -11.57 7.13 -8.77
C LEU A 159 -10.44 7.53 -7.82
N TRP A 160 -9.34 6.76 -7.83
CA TRP A 160 -8.16 7.08 -7.04
C TRP A 160 -7.57 8.44 -7.40
N ASN A 161 -7.42 8.74 -8.70
CA ASN A 161 -6.92 10.05 -9.15
C ASN A 161 -7.86 11.20 -8.76
N PHE A 162 -9.18 10.99 -8.90
CA PHE A 162 -10.17 11.98 -8.50
C PHE A 162 -10.08 12.28 -7.00
N LYS A 163 -10.12 11.23 -6.17
CA LYS A 163 -10.05 11.36 -4.72
C LYS A 163 -8.81 12.14 -4.28
N ASN A 164 -7.63 11.74 -4.75
CA ASN A 164 -6.38 12.35 -4.31
C ASN A 164 -6.14 13.76 -4.87
N LYS A 165 -6.91 14.17 -5.89
CA LYS A 165 -6.89 15.54 -6.39
C LYS A 165 -7.68 16.50 -5.49
N TYR A 166 -8.72 16.01 -4.81
CA TYR A 166 -9.67 16.84 -4.08
C TYR A 166 -9.68 16.61 -2.57
N SER A 167 -9.10 15.50 -2.08
CA SER A 167 -8.86 15.26 -0.66
C SER A 167 -7.70 16.15 -0.20
N LYS A 168 -7.97 17.12 0.69
CA LYS A 168 -6.97 18.02 1.29
C LYS A 168 -6.42 17.47 2.59
#